data_AF-A0A2N8BRT5-F1
#
_entry.id   AF-A0A2N8BRT5-F1
#
_cell.length_a   1.000
_cell.length_b   1.000
_cell.length_c   1.000
_cell.angle_alpha   90.00
_cell.angle_beta   90.00
_cell.angle_gamma   90.00
#
_symmetry.space_group_name_H-M   'P 1'
#
loop_
_entity.id
_entity.type
_entity.pdbx_description
1 polymer ?
#
loop_
_entity_poly.entity_id
_entity_poly.type
_entity_poly.pdbx_seq_one_letter_code
_entity_poly.pdbx_strand_id
1 'polypeptide(L)'
;DITRFVPPQGAFTHVIHGATDASAALRDSDPRRMFDTILGGTRAAFDVAVDRGARFVFMSSGAVYGVQPWDLAHVGEDWMGGPDPLDPR
;
A
#
# COMPACT_ATOMS: atom_id res chain seq x y z
N ASP A 1 5.88 -15.21 -1.85
CA ASP A 1 5.98 -13.90 -2.53
C ASP A 1 4.57 -13.34 -2.62
N ILE A 2 4.36 -12.09 -2.17
CA ILE A 2 3.03 -11.47 -2.17
C ILE A 2 2.52 -11.19 -3.60
N THR A 3 3.41 -11.07 -4.58
CA THR A 3 3.05 -10.79 -5.98
C THR A 3 2.61 -12.04 -6.74
N ARG A 4 2.89 -13.25 -6.21
CA ARG A 4 2.69 -14.54 -6.90
C ARG A 4 2.40 -15.67 -5.92
N PHE A 5 1.31 -15.58 -5.16
CA PHE A 5 0.86 -16.65 -4.29
C PHE A 5 -0.49 -17.22 -4.73
N VAL A 6 -0.73 -18.48 -4.39
CA VAL A 6 -2.06 -19.09 -4.51
C VAL A 6 -2.82 -18.75 -3.22
N PRO A 7 -3.99 -18.11 -3.30
CA PRO A 7 -4.78 -17.81 -2.11
C PRO A 7 -5.14 -19.10 -1.35
N PRO A 8 -5.01 -19.11 -0.02
CA PRO A 8 -5.37 -20.30 0.76
C PRO A 8 -6.83 -20.70 0.55
N GLN A 9 -7.11 -21.99 0.67
CA GLN A 9 -8.48 -22.51 0.64
C GLN A 9 -9.21 -22.14 1.94
N GLY A 10 -10.53 -21.95 1.85
CA GLY A 10 -11.40 -21.65 3.00
C GLY A 10 -12.12 -20.30 2.90
N ALA A 11 -13.03 -20.07 3.84
CA ALA A 11 -13.75 -18.80 3.91
C ALA A 11 -12.94 -17.79 4.72
N PHE A 12 -12.58 -16.67 4.09
CA PHE A 12 -11.97 -15.53 4.75
C PHE A 12 -12.98 -14.40 4.76
N THR A 13 -13.27 -13.85 5.93
CA THR A 13 -14.15 -12.68 6.07
C THR A 13 -13.37 -11.37 6.06
N HIS A 14 -12.05 -11.43 6.27
CA HIS A 14 -11.17 -10.27 6.34
C HIS A 14 -9.82 -10.55 5.68
N VAL A 15 -9.28 -9.52 5.03
CA VAL A 15 -7.90 -9.45 4.54
C VAL A 15 -7.25 -8.22 5.20
N ILE A 16 -6.15 -8.43 5.92
CA ILE A 16 -5.38 -7.36 6.55
C ILE A 16 -4.06 -7.23 5.80
N HIS A 17 -3.96 -6.22 4.95
CA HIS A 17 -2.78 -5.99 4.11
C HIS A 17 -1.78 -5.06 4.81
N GLY A 18 -0.77 -5.68 5.40
CA GLY A 18 0.40 -5.01 6.00
C GLY A 18 1.74 -5.30 5.33
N ALA A 19 1.72 -6.12 4.29
CA ALA A 19 2.93 -6.55 3.60
C ALA A 19 3.34 -5.49 2.57
N THR A 20 4.17 -4.53 2.99
CA THR A 20 4.81 -3.56 2.12
C THR A 20 6.32 -3.52 2.36
N ASP A 21 7.10 -3.47 1.28
CA ASP A 21 8.52 -3.19 1.37
C ASP A 21 8.72 -1.70 1.69
N ALA A 22 9.00 -1.37 2.96
CA ALA A 22 9.18 0.02 3.42
C ALA A 22 10.64 0.36 3.79
N SER A 23 11.60 -0.42 3.30
CA SER A 23 13.02 -0.27 3.65
C SER A 23 13.69 0.86 2.87
N ALA A 24 14.30 1.82 3.58
CA ALA A 24 15.12 2.86 2.96
C ALA A 24 16.23 2.27 2.08
N ALA A 25 16.88 1.19 2.53
CA ALA A 25 17.93 0.54 1.77
C ALA A 25 17.43 -0.06 0.44
N LEU A 26 16.23 -0.66 0.44
CA LEU A 26 15.65 -1.21 -0.79
C LEU A 26 15.21 -0.10 -1.74
N ARG A 27 14.67 1.02 -1.22
CA ARG A 27 14.32 2.18 -2.04
C ARG A 27 15.54 2.73 -2.78
N ASP A 28 16.69 2.77 -2.10
CA ASP A 28 17.91 3.36 -2.67
C ASP A 28 18.65 2.38 -3.61
N SER A 29 18.56 1.07 -3.36
CA SER A 29 19.25 0.05 -4.15
C SER A 29 18.44 -0.55 -5.30
N ASP A 30 17.12 -0.70 -5.14
CA ASP A 30 16.21 -1.30 -6.12
C ASP A 30 14.77 -0.75 -5.98
N PRO A 31 14.56 0.55 -6.30
CA PRO A 31 13.25 1.19 -6.19
C PRO A 31 12.18 0.55 -7.09
N ARG A 32 12.60 -0.05 -8.21
CA ARG A 32 11.69 -0.72 -9.14
C ARG A 32 11.10 -1.97 -8.52
N ARG A 33 11.93 -2.81 -7.89
CA ARG A 33 11.43 -3.97 -7.16
C ARG A 33 10.50 -3.56 -6.01
N MET A 34 10.84 -2.52 -5.25
CA MET A 34 9.94 -1.99 -4.22
C MET A 34 8.58 -1.61 -4.82
N PHE A 35 8.58 -0.85 -5.92
CA PHE A 35 7.35 -0.45 -6.61
C PHE A 35 6.53 -1.66 -7.08
N ASP A 36 7.17 -2.61 -7.77
CA ASP A 36 6.51 -3.81 -8.30
C ASP A 36 5.94 -4.70 -7.18
N THR A 37 6.67 -4.85 -6.06
CA THR A 37 6.20 -5.58 -4.87
C THR A 37 4.97 -4.92 -4.25
N ILE A 38 5.01 -3.59 -4.04
CA ILE A 38 3.91 -2.85 -3.43
C ILE A 38 2.67 -2.94 -4.32
N LEU A 39 2.78 -2.52 -5.59
CA LEU A 39 1.63 -2.47 -6.49
C LEU A 39 1.08 -3.86 -6.79
N GLY A 40 1.95 -4.81 -7.15
CA GLY A 40 1.56 -6.18 -7.47
C GLY A 40 1.02 -6.93 -6.25
N GLY A 41 1.64 -6.74 -5.08
CA GLY A 41 1.24 -7.38 -3.84
C GLY A 41 -0.08 -6.86 -3.29
N THR A 42 -0.29 -5.54 -3.32
CA THR A 42 -1.57 -4.93 -2.93
C THR A 42 -2.69 -5.41 -3.87
N ARG A 43 -2.46 -5.46 -5.19
CA ARG A 43 -3.42 -6.02 -6.15
C ARG A 43 -3.77 -7.47 -5.85
N ALA A 44 -2.77 -8.33 -5.66
CA ALA A 44 -2.99 -9.75 -5.36
C ALA A 44 -3.79 -9.94 -4.06
N ALA A 45 -3.53 -9.14 -3.03
CA ALA A 45 -4.30 -9.17 -1.78
C ALA A 45 -5.75 -8.71 -1.98
N PHE A 46 -5.98 -7.67 -2.79
CA PHE A 46 -7.33 -7.22 -3.14
C PHE A 46 -8.10 -8.29 -3.91
N ASP A 47 -7.47 -8.97 -4.86
CA ASP A 47 -8.10 -10.04 -5.64
C ASP A 47 -8.62 -11.15 -4.70
N VAL A 48 -7.90 -11.49 -3.62
CA VAL A 48 -8.39 -12.43 -2.59
C VAL A 48 -9.63 -11.91 -1.89
N ALA A 49 -9.66 -10.64 -1.51
CA ALA A 49 -10.80 -10.07 -0.81
C ALA A 49 -12.05 -10.03 -1.70
N VAL A 50 -11.88 -9.69 -2.98
CA VAL A 50 -12.97 -9.70 -3.96
C VAL A 50 -13.49 -11.12 -4.18
N ASP A 51 -12.60 -12.09 -4.43
CA ASP A 51 -12.96 -13.50 -4.65
C ASP A 51 -13.75 -14.10 -3.47
N ARG A 52 -13.45 -13.65 -2.24
CA ARG A 52 -14.09 -14.18 -1.01
C ARG A 52 -15.20 -13.31 -0.43
N GLY A 53 -15.50 -12.17 -1.04
CA GLY A 53 -16.43 -11.19 -0.45
C GLY A 53 -15.97 -10.71 0.93
N ALA A 54 -14.66 -10.66 1.14
CA ALA A 54 -14.04 -10.31 2.42
C ALA A 54 -13.89 -8.79 2.57
N ARG A 55 -13.88 -8.31 3.82
CA ARG A 55 -13.50 -6.93 4.14
C ARG A 55 -11.99 -6.75 3.98
N PHE A 56 -11.57 -5.61 3.46
CA PHE A 56 -10.15 -5.30 3.25
C PHE A 56 -9.70 -4.17 4.17
N VAL A 57 -8.61 -4.39 4.89
CA VAL A 57 -7.91 -3.36 5.69
C VAL A 57 -6.55 -3.13 5.05
N PHE A 58 -6.29 -1.88 4.65
CA PHE A 58 -5.03 -1.47 4.04
C PHE A 58 -4.24 -0.60 5.01
N MET A 59 -3.00 -0.97 5.32
CA MET A 59 -2.09 -0.10 6.06
C MET A 59 -1.33 0.80 5.08
N SER A 60 -1.80 2.04 4.95
CA SER A 60 -1.10 3.09 4.19
C SER A 60 0.12 3.61 4.97
N SER A 61 0.83 4.57 4.39
CA SER A 61 1.97 5.27 5.01
C SER A 61 1.70 6.77 5.06
N GLY A 62 2.17 7.44 6.11
CA GLY A 62 2.14 8.91 6.19
C GLY A 62 2.95 9.60 5.10
N ALA A 63 3.83 8.87 4.40
CA ALA A 63 4.60 9.40 3.26
C ALA A 63 3.71 9.92 2.12
N VAL A 64 2.46 9.46 2.00
CA VAL A 64 1.51 9.95 0.97
C VAL A 64 1.18 11.43 1.12
N TYR A 65 1.34 11.98 2.33
CA TYR A 65 1.06 13.39 2.62
C TYR A 65 2.23 14.33 2.26
N GLY A 66 3.38 13.79 1.87
CA GLY A 66 4.59 14.57 1.59
C GLY A 66 5.30 15.04 2.87
N VAL A 67 6.10 16.09 2.74
CA VAL A 67 6.85 16.67 3.87
C VAL A 67 5.88 17.48 4.73
N GLN A 68 5.75 17.13 6.01
CA GLN A 68 4.95 17.87 6.97
C GLN A 68 5.54 19.28 7.21
N PRO A 69 4.76 20.37 7.04
CA PRO A 69 5.20 21.72 7.40
C PRO A 69 5.57 21.82 8.89
N TRP A 70 6.62 22.58 9.21
CA TRP A 70 7.15 22.67 10.58
C TRP A 70 6.20 23.37 11.56
N ASP A 71 5.30 24.20 11.04
CA ASP A 71 4.30 24.97 11.78
C ASP A 71 2.97 24.24 11.93
N LEU A 72 2.82 23.06 11.32
CA LEU A 72 1.60 22.26 11.36
C LEU A 72 1.79 21.04 12.28
N ALA A 73 1.07 21.00 13.41
CA ALA A 73 1.18 19.91 14.37
C ALA A 73 0.53 18.58 13.90
N HIS A 74 -0.56 18.66 13.12
CA HIS A 74 -1.30 17.49 12.63
C HIS A 74 -1.64 17.67 11.15
N VAL A 75 -1.42 16.63 10.37
CA VAL A 75 -1.79 16.56 8.95
C VAL A 75 -3.15 15.87 8.85
N GLY A 76 -4.15 16.55 8.30
CA GLY A 76 -5.47 15.96 8.04
C GLY A 76 -5.44 14.97 6.88
N GLU A 77 -6.38 14.03 6.85
CA GLU A 77 -6.48 13.03 5.78
C GLU A 77 -6.83 13.62 4.41
N ASP A 78 -7.30 14.86 4.36
CA ASP A 78 -7.59 15.65 3.16
C ASP A 78 -6.38 16.45 2.64
N TRP A 79 -5.23 16.36 3.32
CA TRP A 79 -4.02 17.07 2.95
C TRP A 79 -3.37 16.51 1.68
N MET A 80 -3.16 17.37 0.68
CA MET A 80 -2.56 17.02 -0.61
C MET A 80 -1.17 17.63 -0.80
N GLY A 81 -0.29 17.49 0.20
CA GLY A 81 1.10 18.00 0.13
C GLY A 81 2.10 17.06 -0.55
N GLY A 82 1.71 15.81 -0.81
CA GLY A 82 2.46 14.87 -1.64
C GLY A 82 2.09 14.99 -3.13
N PRO A 83 2.77 14.26 -4.02
CA PRO A 83 2.32 14.09 -5.40
C PRO A 83 0.88 13.56 -5.43
N ASP A 84 0.04 14.10 -6.32
CA ASP A 84 -1.34 13.63 -6.46
C ASP A 84 -1.34 12.20 -7.04
N PRO A 85 -1.77 11.17 -6.27
CA PRO A 85 -1.77 9.80 -6.75
C PRO A 85 -2.85 9.54 -7.81
N LEU A 86 -3.73 10.50 -8.07
CA LEU A 86 -4.78 10.45 -9.09
C LEU A 86 -4.43 11.27 -10.34
N ASP A 87 -3.31 11.99 -10.36
CA ASP A 87 -2.87 12.73 -11.55
C ASP A 87 -2.25 11.74 -12.57
N PRO A 88 -2.87 11.56 -13.76
CA PRO A 88 -2.37 10.61 -14.75
C PRO A 88 -1.24 11.16 -15.63
N ARG A 89 -0.80 12.41 -15.41
CA ARG A 89 0.17 13.13 -16.27
C ARG A 89 1.63 12.82 -15.95
#